data_AF-A0A4Q4Q6M0-F1
#
_entry.id   AF-A0A4Q4Q6M0-F1
#
_cell.length_a   1.000
_cell.length_b   1.000
_cell.length_c   1.000
_cell.angle_alpha   90.00
_cell.angle_beta   90.00
_cell.angle_gamma   90.00
#
_symmetry.space_group_name_H-M   'P 1'
#
loop_
_entity.id
_entity.type
_entity.pdbx_description
1 polymer ?
#
loop_
_entity_poly.entity_id
_entity_poly.type
_entity_poly.pdbx_seq_one_letter_code
_entity_poly.pdbx_strand_id
1 'polypeptide(L)'
;MRSGFSVSTAGGSGVVIARKEDGDWSPPSGIHVQTLGLGFMVGIDIYDCIVVINSYEALKSFNRFRFTLGGELSAVAGPIGVGGLLEVELSETHKPLWTYMNSRGVYCGLQLDTTIVIERYNENARFYGKKIPIDEIFAGQVTNVPLQAKMLMEAARRAEGRA
;
A
#
# COMPACT_ATOMS: atom_id res chain seq x y z
N MET A 1 21.63 -30.95 -12.42
CA MET A 1 21.00 -29.65 -12.72
C MET A 1 20.83 -28.91 -11.41
N ARG A 2 21.26 -27.64 -11.30
CA ARG A 2 21.03 -26.81 -10.11
C ARG A 2 19.91 -25.82 -10.45
N SER A 3 18.73 -26.01 -9.87
CA SER A 3 17.64 -25.02 -9.90
C SER A 3 17.47 -24.47 -8.49
N GLY A 4 17.22 -23.17 -8.38
CA GLY A 4 17.04 -22.47 -7.11
C GLY A 4 15.73 -21.69 -7.11
N PHE A 5 14.61 -22.38 -6.93
CA PHE A 5 13.30 -21.73 -6.79
C PHE A 5 13.06 -21.46 -5.31
N SER A 6 12.77 -20.21 -4.95
CA SER A 6 12.53 -19.75 -3.58
C SER A 6 11.14 -19.17 -3.43
N VAL A 7 10.57 -19.32 -2.23
CA VAL A 7 9.35 -18.64 -1.80
C VAL A 7 9.76 -17.44 -0.96
N SER A 8 9.18 -16.28 -1.23
CA SER A 8 9.36 -15.07 -0.45
C SER A 8 8.03 -14.62 0.17
N THR A 9 8.12 -13.85 1.24
CA THR A 9 6.97 -13.19 1.82
C THR A 9 7.37 -11.84 2.37
N ALA A 10 6.49 -10.86 2.19
CA ALA A 10 6.57 -9.55 2.81
C ALA A 10 5.23 -9.25 3.49
N GLY A 11 5.26 -8.50 4.58
CA GLY A 11 4.08 -8.16 5.34
C GLY A 11 4.23 -6.81 6.00
N GLY A 12 3.15 -6.03 6.00
CA GLY A 12 3.16 -4.67 6.51
C GLY A 12 1.80 -4.23 7.00
N SER A 13 1.77 -3.12 7.73
CA SER A 13 0.54 -2.41 8.07
C SER A 13 0.68 -0.99 7.59
N GLY A 14 -0.44 -0.39 7.21
CA GLY A 14 -0.48 0.97 6.74
C GLY A 14 -1.83 1.61 7.00
N VAL A 15 -2.00 2.78 6.44
CA VAL A 15 -3.26 3.51 6.43
C VAL A 15 -3.58 3.96 5.02
N VAL A 16 -4.86 4.02 4.70
CA VAL A 16 -5.38 4.52 3.44
C VAL A 16 -6.32 5.69 3.72
N ILE A 17 -6.18 6.74 2.92
CA ILE A 17 -7.11 7.88 2.88
C ILE A 17 -7.66 8.00 1.47
N ALA A 18 -8.93 8.38 1.39
CA ALA A 18 -9.66 8.54 0.15
C ALA A 18 -10.02 10.01 -0.04
N ARG A 19 -10.13 10.45 -1.29
CA ARG A 19 -10.75 11.74 -1.59
C ARG A 19 -12.27 11.57 -1.61
N LYS A 20 -12.95 12.35 -0.76
CA LYS A 20 -14.41 12.35 -0.65
C LYS A 20 -15.06 13.11 -1.81
N GLU A 21 -16.37 12.94 -1.96
CA GLU A 21 -17.17 13.69 -2.94
C GLU A 21 -17.17 15.20 -2.69
N ASP A 22 -17.04 15.62 -1.42
CA ASP A 22 -16.88 17.03 -1.05
C ASP A 22 -15.50 17.63 -1.41
N GLY A 23 -14.59 16.78 -1.90
CA GLY A 23 -13.26 17.17 -2.33
C GLY A 23 -12.24 17.32 -1.19
N ASP A 24 -12.58 17.01 0.06
CA ASP A 24 -11.66 16.90 1.19
C ASP A 24 -11.20 15.45 1.40
N TRP A 25 -10.17 15.25 2.22
CA TRP A 25 -9.65 13.92 2.54
C TRP A 25 -10.51 13.23 3.60
N SER A 26 -10.74 11.93 3.42
CA SER A 26 -11.35 11.08 4.44
C SER A 26 -10.41 10.91 5.63
N PRO A 27 -10.96 10.57 6.82
CA PRO A 27 -10.17 10.01 7.90
C PRO A 27 -9.43 8.74 7.45
N PRO A 28 -8.30 8.38 8.08
CA PRO A 28 -7.51 7.22 7.70
C PRO A 28 -8.18 5.90 8.10
N SER A 29 -8.16 4.91 7.22
CA SER A 29 -8.51 3.52 7.53
C SER A 29 -7.26 2.67 7.61
N GLY A 30 -7.15 1.82 8.63
CA GLY A 30 -6.07 0.88 8.79
C GLY A 30 -6.15 -0.28 7.80
N ILE A 31 -5.02 -0.62 7.20
CA ILE A 31 -4.88 -1.74 6.27
C ILE A 31 -3.72 -2.65 6.69
N HIS A 32 -3.86 -3.92 6.34
CA HIS A 32 -2.79 -4.89 6.39
C HIS A 32 -2.50 -5.36 4.97
N VAL A 33 -1.21 -5.42 4.66
CA VAL A 33 -0.71 -5.82 3.34
C VAL A 33 0.14 -7.07 3.55
N GLN A 34 -0.15 -8.10 2.78
CA GLN A 34 0.64 -9.33 2.77
C GLN A 34 0.97 -9.69 1.33
N THR A 35 2.25 -9.85 1.05
CA THR A 35 2.78 -10.23 -0.26
C THR A 35 3.45 -11.59 -0.16
N LEU A 36 3.16 -12.43 -1.15
CA LEU A 36 3.76 -13.75 -1.34
C LEU A 36 4.44 -13.75 -2.71
N GLY A 37 5.72 -14.07 -2.74
CA GLY A 37 6.49 -14.11 -3.97
C GLY A 37 6.99 -15.52 -4.29
N LEU A 38 7.09 -15.82 -5.57
CA LEU A 38 7.63 -17.07 -6.09
C LEU A 38 8.65 -16.75 -7.18
N GLY A 39 9.91 -17.14 -6.98
CA GLY A 39 10.96 -16.79 -7.93
C GLY A 39 12.36 -17.16 -7.51
N PHE A 40 13.33 -16.58 -8.22
CA PHE A 40 14.76 -16.71 -7.95
C PHE A 40 15.21 -15.46 -7.21
N MET A 41 14.98 -15.40 -5.91
CA MET A 41 15.35 -14.24 -5.09
C MET A 41 16.25 -14.65 -3.93
N VAL A 42 17.28 -13.86 -3.69
CA VAL A 42 18.13 -13.99 -2.52
C VAL A 42 18.27 -12.62 -1.88
N GLY A 43 17.91 -12.53 -0.61
CA GLY A 43 18.08 -11.31 0.14
C GLY A 43 17.06 -11.09 1.23
N ILE A 44 17.20 -9.94 1.88
CA ILE A 44 16.24 -9.41 2.83
C ILE A 44 16.26 -7.88 2.72
N ASP A 45 15.08 -7.30 2.74
CA ASP A 45 14.89 -5.86 2.77
C ASP A 45 13.72 -5.47 3.67
N ILE A 46 13.71 -4.19 4.02
CA ILE A 46 12.59 -3.51 4.67
C ILE A 46 12.34 -2.27 3.84
N TYR A 47 11.07 -2.03 3.47
CA TYR A 47 10.71 -0.88 2.66
C TYR A 47 9.51 -0.14 3.23
N ASP A 48 9.52 1.17 3.02
CA ASP A 48 8.36 2.03 3.16
C ASP A 48 7.76 2.25 1.76
N CYS A 49 6.43 2.17 1.65
CA CYS A 49 5.73 2.30 0.36
C CYS A 49 4.55 3.27 0.47
N ILE A 50 4.43 4.15 -0.52
CA ILE A 50 3.29 5.05 -0.73
C ILE A 50 2.68 4.73 -2.09
N VAL A 51 1.39 4.42 -2.08
CA VAL A 51 0.62 4.13 -3.29
C VAL A 51 -0.39 5.25 -3.52
N VAL A 52 -0.24 5.96 -4.63
CA VAL A 52 -1.16 7.02 -5.06
C VAL A 52 -2.14 6.43 -6.07
N ILE A 53 -3.41 6.32 -5.68
CA ILE A 53 -4.47 5.78 -6.52
C ILE A 53 -5.18 6.96 -7.21
N ASN A 54 -5.10 7.04 -8.53
CA ASN A 54 -5.67 8.14 -9.31
C ASN A 54 -6.98 7.75 -10.03
N SER A 55 -7.56 6.59 -9.70
CA SER A 55 -8.84 6.15 -10.24
C SER A 55 -9.81 5.82 -9.10
N TYR A 56 -11.00 6.41 -9.14
CA TYR A 56 -12.08 6.08 -8.21
C TYR A 56 -12.53 4.62 -8.34
N GLU A 57 -12.44 4.03 -9.53
CA GLU A 57 -12.73 2.60 -9.74
C GLU A 57 -11.68 1.73 -9.04
N ALA A 58 -10.40 2.12 -9.16
CA ALA A 58 -9.30 1.45 -8.46
C ALA A 58 -9.35 1.68 -6.94
N LEU A 59 -9.93 2.79 -6.47
CA LEU A 59 -10.17 3.03 -5.04
C LEU A 59 -11.35 2.18 -4.53
N LYS A 60 -12.45 2.07 -5.30
CA LYS A 60 -13.58 1.19 -4.95
C LYS A 60 -13.17 -0.27 -4.84
N SER A 61 -12.15 -0.71 -5.57
CA SER A 61 -11.62 -2.06 -5.42
C SER A 61 -10.83 -2.28 -4.11
N PHE A 62 -10.34 -1.22 -3.45
CA PHE A 62 -9.78 -1.32 -2.08
C PHE A 62 -10.83 -1.57 -1.00
N ASN A 63 -12.09 -1.26 -1.25
CA ASN A 63 -13.18 -1.55 -0.30
C ASN A 63 -13.48 -3.04 -0.20
N ARG A 64 -12.90 -3.85 -1.10
CA ARG A 64 -13.00 -5.30 -1.11
C ARG A 64 -11.60 -5.89 -1.05
N PHE A 65 -11.51 -7.13 -0.58
CA PHE A 65 -10.28 -7.91 -0.58
C PHE A 65 -9.56 -7.78 -1.93
N ARG A 66 -8.39 -7.13 -1.95
CA ARG A 66 -7.64 -6.88 -3.19
C ARG A 66 -6.59 -7.96 -3.37
N PHE A 67 -6.58 -8.55 -4.55
CA PHE A 67 -5.54 -9.44 -5.02
C PHE A 67 -4.84 -8.78 -6.21
N THR A 68 -3.55 -8.49 -6.07
CA THR A 68 -2.72 -7.98 -7.16
C THR A 68 -1.69 -9.05 -7.52
N LEU A 69 -1.53 -9.34 -8.81
CA LEU A 69 -0.47 -10.20 -9.33
C LEU A 69 0.48 -9.35 -10.16
N GLY A 70 1.77 -9.35 -9.82
CA GLY A 70 2.80 -8.57 -10.50
C GLY A 70 4.07 -9.38 -10.73
N GLY A 71 4.93 -8.91 -11.64
CA GLY A 71 6.30 -9.40 -11.77
C GLY A 71 7.28 -8.33 -11.31
N GLU A 72 8.23 -8.69 -10.45
CA GLU A 72 9.28 -7.79 -9.97
C GLU A 72 10.64 -8.29 -10.44
N LEU A 73 11.41 -7.39 -11.08
CA LEU A 73 12.84 -7.54 -11.27
C LEU A 73 13.54 -6.42 -10.49
N SER A 74 14.36 -6.81 -9.53
CA SER A 74 14.93 -5.84 -8.59
C SER A 74 16.32 -6.23 -8.10
N ALA A 75 17.10 -5.19 -7.83
CA ALA A 75 18.41 -5.29 -7.20
C ALA A 75 18.62 -4.10 -6.26
N VAL A 76 18.91 -4.40 -5.00
CA VAL A 76 19.20 -3.39 -3.96
C VAL A 76 20.51 -3.78 -3.28
N ALA A 77 21.42 -2.81 -3.17
CA ALA A 77 22.73 -3.00 -2.55
C ALA A 77 23.06 -1.87 -1.57
N GLY A 78 22.95 -2.12 -0.26
CA GLY A 78 23.57 -1.31 0.79
C GLY A 78 22.60 -0.72 1.83
N PRO A 79 23.13 -0.16 2.95
CA PRO A 79 22.32 0.43 4.03
C PRO A 79 21.56 1.70 3.62
N ILE A 80 21.97 2.32 2.51
CA ILE A 80 21.34 3.48 1.87
C ILE A 80 21.34 3.18 0.36
N GLY A 81 20.27 2.57 -0.15
CA GLY A 81 20.18 2.20 -1.55
C GLY A 81 18.91 2.80 -2.17
N VAL A 82 19.06 3.57 -3.24
CA VAL A 82 17.95 3.80 -4.18
C VAL A 82 17.83 2.51 -4.98
N GLY A 83 17.04 1.57 -4.44
CA GLY A 83 16.76 0.31 -5.11
C GLY A 83 16.16 0.56 -6.50
N GLY A 84 16.71 -0.08 -7.52
CA GLY A 84 16.07 -0.12 -8.83
C GLY A 84 14.99 -1.20 -8.79
N LEU A 85 13.73 -0.82 -8.51
CA LEU A 85 12.58 -1.67 -8.78
C LEU A 85 12.07 -1.39 -10.20
N LEU A 86 11.98 -2.44 -11.01
CA LEU A 86 11.18 -2.43 -12.22
C LEU A 86 9.99 -3.37 -12.00
N GLU A 87 8.84 -2.78 -11.68
CA GLU A 87 7.57 -3.51 -11.64
C GLU A 87 7.05 -3.68 -13.08
N VAL A 88 6.86 -4.94 -13.48
CA VAL A 88 6.17 -5.29 -14.73
C VAL A 88 4.75 -5.72 -14.34
N GLU A 89 3.81 -4.78 -14.44
CA GLU A 89 2.39 -5.10 -14.35
C GLU A 89 1.91 -5.66 -15.70
N LEU A 90 1.33 -6.85 -15.69
CA LEU A 90 0.82 -7.55 -16.88
C LEU A 90 -0.51 -6.96 -17.43
N SER A 91 -0.94 -5.79 -16.96
CA SER A 91 -2.19 -5.16 -17.36
C SER A 91 -1.92 -3.87 -18.15
N GLU A 92 -2.14 -3.92 -19.48
CA GLU A 92 -1.95 -2.80 -20.41
C GLU A 92 -2.97 -1.64 -20.26
N THR A 93 -3.88 -1.68 -19.30
CA THR A 93 -4.96 -0.67 -19.19
C THR A 93 -4.62 0.37 -18.14
N HIS A 94 -4.31 1.60 -18.60
CA HIS A 94 -4.24 2.86 -17.84
C HIS A 94 -3.65 2.75 -16.44
N LYS A 95 -2.37 3.12 -16.23
CA LYS A 95 -1.71 3.16 -14.91
C LYS A 95 -2.56 3.91 -13.86
N PRO A 96 -3.40 3.23 -13.06
CA PRO A 96 -4.34 3.89 -12.15
C PRO A 96 -3.69 4.13 -10.78
N LEU A 97 -2.45 3.69 -10.61
CA LEU A 97 -1.68 3.69 -9.38
C LEU A 97 -0.25 4.14 -9.67
N TRP A 98 0.31 4.96 -8.79
CA TRP A 98 1.73 5.24 -8.71
C TRP A 98 2.27 4.73 -7.38
N THR A 99 3.30 3.90 -7.46
CA THR A 99 3.97 3.34 -6.28
C THR A 99 5.30 4.04 -6.09
N TYR A 100 5.51 4.60 -4.91
CA TYR A 100 6.78 5.16 -4.47
C TYR A 100 7.31 4.32 -3.33
N MET A 101 8.48 3.72 -3.51
CA MET A 101 9.07 2.82 -2.54
C MET A 101 10.44 3.35 -2.10
N ASN A 102 10.70 3.24 -0.80
CA ASN A 102 12.00 3.52 -0.21
C ASN A 102 12.44 2.27 0.55
N SER A 103 13.36 1.50 -0.02
CA SER A 103 13.80 0.21 0.52
C SER A 103 15.21 0.30 1.13
N ARG A 104 15.46 -0.54 2.13
CA ARG A 104 16.76 -0.75 2.76
C ARG A 104 17.00 -2.23 2.91
N GLY A 105 18.05 -2.72 2.29
CA GLY A 105 18.35 -4.15 2.30
C GLY A 105 19.38 -4.55 1.29
N VAL A 106 19.54 -5.86 1.16
CA VAL A 106 20.33 -6.46 0.09
C VAL A 106 19.49 -7.58 -0.47
N TYR A 107 18.97 -7.38 -1.69
CA TYR A 107 18.29 -8.43 -2.42
C TYR A 107 18.51 -8.29 -3.92
N CYS A 108 18.54 -9.43 -4.60
CA CYS A 108 18.65 -9.53 -6.04
C CYS A 108 17.82 -10.72 -6.50
N GLY A 109 16.96 -10.51 -7.48
CA GLY A 109 16.16 -11.59 -7.99
C GLY A 109 15.10 -11.21 -9.01
N LEU A 110 14.45 -12.26 -9.49
CA LEU A 110 13.25 -12.18 -10.30
C LEU A 110 12.16 -12.96 -9.58
N GLN A 111 11.05 -12.32 -9.26
CA GLN A 111 9.92 -12.96 -8.60
C GLN A 111 8.59 -12.56 -9.22
N LEU A 112 7.61 -13.46 -9.11
CA LEU A 112 6.20 -13.15 -9.30
C LEU A 112 5.58 -12.95 -7.94
N ASP A 113 5.00 -11.77 -7.73
CA ASP A 113 4.43 -11.37 -6.46
C ASP A 113 2.91 -11.36 -6.50
N THR A 114 2.35 -11.83 -5.41
CA THR A 114 0.93 -11.82 -5.12
C THR A 114 0.71 -10.99 -3.87
N THR A 115 0.05 -9.85 -4.00
CA THR A 115 -0.23 -8.94 -2.88
C THR A 115 -1.70 -8.96 -2.53
N ILE A 116 -1.96 -9.16 -1.23
CA ILE A 116 -3.27 -9.13 -0.61
C ILE A 116 -3.36 -7.91 0.30
N VAL A 117 -4.40 -7.10 0.10
CA VAL A 117 -4.72 -5.98 1.01
C VAL A 117 -6.04 -6.25 1.71
N ILE A 118 -6.02 -6.17 3.04
CA ILE A 118 -7.20 -6.36 3.88
C ILE A 118 -7.40 -5.17 4.83
N GLU A 119 -8.66 -4.84 5.09
CA GLU A 119 -9.02 -3.86 6.12
C GLU A 119 -8.69 -4.42 7.52
N ARG A 120 -8.11 -3.57 8.37
CA ARG A 120 -7.92 -3.83 9.79
C ARG A 120 -9.12 -3.36 10.61
N TYR A 121 -10.25 -4.05 10.43
CA TYR A 121 -11.55 -3.66 11.03
C TYR A 121 -11.49 -3.50 12.56
N ASN A 122 -10.80 -4.39 13.27
CA ASN A 122 -10.70 -4.34 14.73
C ASN A 122 -9.86 -3.14 15.19
N GLU A 123 -8.79 -2.81 14.47
CA GLU A 123 -7.95 -1.66 14.73
C GLU A 123 -8.66 -0.35 14.40
N ASN A 124 -9.43 -0.30 13.31
CA ASN A 124 -10.32 0.81 13.01
C ASN A 124 -11.32 1.02 14.15
N ALA A 125 -11.94 -0.06 14.64
CA ALA A 125 -12.86 0.03 15.76
C ALA A 125 -12.20 0.52 17.05
N ARG A 126 -10.95 0.11 17.31
CA ARG A 126 -10.17 0.59 18.46
C ARG A 126 -9.75 2.06 18.29
N PHE A 127 -9.40 2.47 17.07
CA PHE A 127 -8.96 3.83 16.76
C PHE A 127 -10.10 4.85 16.86
N TYR A 128 -11.29 4.48 16.35
CA TYR A 128 -12.48 5.35 16.35
C TYR A 128 -13.40 5.14 17.56
N GLY A 129 -13.16 4.12 18.38
CA GLY A 129 -14.00 3.77 19.53
C GLY A 129 -15.37 3.19 19.16
N LYS A 130 -15.61 2.93 17.87
CA LYS A 130 -16.85 2.36 17.33
C LYS A 130 -16.51 1.47 16.15
N LYS A 131 -17.26 0.37 16.00
CA LYS A 131 -17.25 -0.46 14.79
C LYS A 131 -17.76 0.35 13.60
N ILE A 132 -16.84 0.71 12.69
CA ILE A 132 -17.11 1.48 11.48
C ILE A 132 -16.38 0.78 10.32
N PRO A 133 -17.08 0.33 9.27
CA PRO A 133 -16.44 -0.26 8.09
C PRO A 133 -15.69 0.79 7.25
N ILE A 134 -14.73 0.35 6.45
CA ILE A 134 -13.91 1.23 5.58
C ILE A 134 -14.76 2.14 4.68
N ASP A 135 -15.89 1.65 4.16
CA ASP A 135 -16.80 2.44 3.32
C ASP A 135 -17.34 3.68 4.05
N GLU A 136 -17.74 3.53 5.31
CA GLU A 136 -18.22 4.63 6.15
C GLU A 136 -17.08 5.58 6.54
N ILE A 137 -15.87 5.04 6.78
CA ILE A 137 -14.68 5.86 7.04
C ILE A 137 -14.36 6.72 5.82
N PHE A 138 -14.37 6.14 4.61
CA PHE A 138 -14.13 6.85 3.36
C PHE A 138 -15.21 7.88 3.04
N ALA A 139 -16.47 7.59 3.37
CA ALA A 139 -17.56 8.56 3.28
C ALA A 139 -17.46 9.69 4.32
N GLY A 140 -16.51 9.62 5.26
CA GLY A 140 -16.33 10.63 6.31
C GLY A 140 -17.38 10.54 7.42
N GLN A 141 -18.08 9.42 7.58
CA GLN A 141 -19.13 9.22 8.59
C GLN A 141 -18.55 8.93 9.99
N VAL A 142 -17.38 9.48 10.28
CA VAL A 142 -16.68 9.34 11.55
C VAL A 142 -17.04 10.54 12.43
N THR A 143 -17.68 10.28 13.57
CA THR A 143 -18.13 11.34 14.50
C THR A 143 -16.97 12.09 15.17
N ASN A 144 -15.87 11.38 15.47
CA ASN A 144 -14.71 11.97 16.14
C ASN A 144 -13.42 11.42 15.53
N VAL A 145 -12.72 12.25 14.75
CA VAL A 145 -11.41 11.91 14.17
C VAL A 145 -10.33 12.12 15.24
N PRO A 146 -9.58 11.08 15.65
CA PRO A 146 -8.56 11.21 16.68
C PRO A 146 -7.49 12.23 16.30
N LEU A 147 -6.92 12.93 17.30
CA LEU A 147 -5.90 13.97 17.09
C LEU A 147 -4.68 13.44 16.32
N GLN A 148 -4.36 12.17 16.51
CA GLN A 148 -3.26 11.46 15.88
C GLN A 148 -3.39 11.42 14.34
N ALA A 149 -4.61 11.45 13.79
CA ALA A 149 -4.84 11.45 12.35
C ALA A 149 -4.61 12.83 11.69
N LYS A 150 -4.61 13.92 12.47
CA LYS A 150 -4.57 15.29 11.91
C LYS A 150 -3.30 15.56 11.11
N MET A 151 -2.13 15.10 11.58
CA MET A 151 -0.87 15.30 10.87
C MET A 151 -0.88 14.69 9.47
N LEU A 152 -1.42 13.47 9.32
CA LEU A 152 -1.51 12.81 8.02
C LEU A 152 -2.47 13.54 7.08
N MET A 153 -3.65 13.89 7.58
CA MET A 153 -4.65 14.60 6.78
C MET A 153 -4.15 15.98 6.35
N GLU A 154 -3.46 16.69 7.23
CA GLU A 154 -2.84 17.97 6.93
C GLU A 154 -1.70 17.84 5.91
N ALA A 155 -0.88 16.80 6.03
CA ALA A 155 0.16 16.51 5.04
C ALA A 155 -0.45 16.24 3.65
N ALA A 156 -1.55 15.50 3.58
CA ALA A 156 -2.27 15.26 2.34
C ALA A 156 -2.84 16.56 1.74
N ARG A 157 -3.48 17.43 2.55
CA ARG A 157 -3.98 18.74 2.10
C ARG A 157 -2.87 19.65 1.57
N ARG A 158 -1.73 19.70 2.27
CA ARG A 158 -0.57 20.49 1.83
C ARG A 158 0.04 19.95 0.55
N ALA A 159 0.08 18.63 0.36
CA ALA A 159 0.55 18.01 -0.88
C ALA A 159 -0.34 18.38 -2.08
N GLU A 160 -1.62 18.68 -1.86
CA GLU A 160 -2.54 19.20 -2.89
C GLU A 160 -2.38 20.72 -3.16
N GLY A 161 -1.52 21.41 -2.39
CA GLY A 161 -1.37 22.88 -2.49
C GLY A 161 -2.47 23.67 -1.78
N ARG A 162 -3.28 23.03 -0.92
CA ARG A 162 -4.26 23.69 -0.06
C ARG A 162 -3.59 23.94 1.31
N ALA A 163 -3.28 25.20 1.59
CA ALA A 163 -2.69 25.67 2.85
C ALA A 163 -3.76 26.21 3.80
#